data_AF-A0A2H0LJ88-F1
#
_entry.id   AF-A0A2H0LJ88-F1
#
_cell.length_a   1.000
_cell.length_b   1.000
_cell.length_c   1.000
_cell.angle_alpha   90.00
_cell.angle_beta   90.00
_cell.angle_gamma   90.00
#
_symmetry.space_group_name_H-M   'P 1'
#
loop_
_entity.id
_entity.type
_entity.pdbx_description
1 polymer ?
#
loop_
_entity_poly.entity_id
_entity_poly.type
_entity_poly.pdbx_seq_one_letter_code
_entity_poly.pdbx_strand_id
1 'polypeptide(L)'
;MLKRNCAWDNACRLTIALLTAGCATPQYAVRGTPTPDESVSAVEIERAVSAVQAKEFERQGARLIGRDERVEGFAVQSIIDRLSRVTERPGLGYRAYLYKDKDPNAAALADGRTYLSTGMLDYLRSRGSKPDELAFVLGHELAHTVAQHLVKRYRALQQQQLLMAVLAAGASAATRNASAGAQQAGRLALNAAAMLQDVANSGYSQDQELEADQLGVRYAVRAGFDPKLGLNMLNDFARFDQGGPFLRTHPYTETRRAYIERYLVESGQTDTERDARLRQLRQTQTLYPKGSVSWQNLQRQIDALEKSSP
;
A
#
# COMPACT_ATOMS: atom_id res chain seq x y z
N MET A 1 88.00 -36.37 -19.90
CA MET A 1 86.90 -35.44 -19.56
C MET A 1 85.86 -36.20 -18.75
N LEU A 2 85.92 -36.09 -17.42
CA LEU A 2 84.98 -36.64 -16.44
C LEU A 2 85.23 -35.90 -15.11
N LYS A 3 84.18 -35.34 -14.51
CA LYS A 3 83.81 -35.44 -13.06
C LYS A 3 82.85 -34.31 -12.61
N ARG A 4 81.63 -34.72 -12.25
CA ARG A 4 80.91 -34.53 -10.96
C ARG A 4 81.09 -33.24 -10.12
N ASN A 5 79.94 -32.66 -9.75
CA ASN A 5 79.43 -32.31 -8.38
C ASN A 5 79.07 -30.84 -8.05
N CYS A 6 78.04 -30.75 -7.18
CA CYS A 6 77.52 -29.63 -6.34
C CYS A 6 76.60 -28.61 -7.06
N ALA A 7 75.31 -28.43 -6.76
CA ALA A 7 74.50 -28.36 -5.53
C ALA A 7 74.58 -27.01 -4.79
N TRP A 8 73.38 -26.45 -4.53
CA TRP A 8 73.01 -25.31 -3.67
C TRP A 8 73.27 -23.90 -4.24
N ASP A 9 72.20 -23.17 -4.56
CA ASP A 9 71.79 -22.04 -3.73
C ASP A 9 70.43 -21.44 -4.12
N ASN A 10 69.63 -21.21 -3.08
CA ASN A 10 68.57 -20.21 -2.94
C ASN A 10 67.19 -20.48 -3.58
N ALA A 11 66.43 -21.26 -2.82
CA ALA A 11 65.00 -21.03 -2.61
C ALA A 11 64.73 -19.55 -2.31
N CYS A 12 64.07 -18.83 -3.22
CA CYS A 12 63.58 -17.49 -2.96
C CYS A 12 62.06 -17.51 -2.83
N ARG A 13 61.62 -17.34 -1.59
CA ARG A 13 60.25 -17.31 -1.11
C ARG A 13 59.50 -16.15 -1.77
N LEU A 14 58.31 -16.42 -2.31
CA LEU A 14 57.31 -15.39 -2.60
C LEU A 14 56.82 -14.83 -1.26
N THR A 15 57.37 -13.70 -0.85
CA THR A 15 56.85 -12.90 0.26
C THR A 15 55.89 -11.88 -0.31
N ILE A 16 54.60 -11.99 0.05
CA ILE A 16 53.59 -10.95 -0.20
C ILE A 16 54.01 -9.71 0.60
N ALA A 17 54.53 -8.69 -0.09
CA ALA A 17 54.72 -7.37 0.49
C ALA A 17 53.36 -6.65 0.47
N LEU A 18 52.70 -6.60 1.63
CA LEU A 18 51.61 -5.66 1.90
C LEU A 18 52.18 -4.23 1.83
N LEU A 19 51.99 -3.58 0.70
CA LEU A 19 52.19 -2.13 0.57
C LEU A 19 51.04 -1.43 1.31
N THR A 20 51.26 -1.09 2.57
CA THR A 20 50.46 -0.10 3.30
C THR A 20 50.78 1.28 2.75
N ALA A 21 50.21 1.62 1.59
CA ALA A 21 50.12 3.00 1.15
C ALA A 21 49.03 3.67 1.98
N GLY A 22 49.45 4.49 2.96
CA GLY A 22 48.55 5.35 3.71
C GLY A 22 47.83 6.29 2.73
N CYS A 23 46.54 6.08 2.55
CA CYS A 23 45.66 7.08 1.97
C CYS A 23 45.57 8.25 2.97
N ALA A 24 46.45 9.23 2.82
CA ALA A 24 46.19 10.56 3.34
C ALA A 24 44.95 11.07 2.59
N THR A 25 43.79 11.01 3.23
CA THR A 25 42.57 11.62 2.72
C THR A 25 42.79 13.13 2.72
N PRO A 26 42.82 13.82 1.57
CA PRO A 26 42.72 15.27 1.60
C PRO A 26 41.33 15.56 2.17
N GLN A 27 41.28 16.19 3.35
CA GLN A 27 40.06 16.80 3.86
C GLN A 27 39.73 18.00 2.98
N TYR A 28 39.20 17.73 1.78
CA TYR A 28 38.28 18.65 1.17
C TYR A 28 37.04 18.61 2.05
N ALA A 29 36.90 19.62 2.91
CA ALA A 29 35.64 19.96 3.51
C ALA A 29 34.66 20.24 2.36
N VAL A 30 33.96 19.21 1.91
CA VAL A 30 32.75 19.36 1.11
C VAL A 30 31.75 20.01 2.05
N ARG A 31 31.71 21.34 1.96
CA ARG A 31 30.69 22.16 2.59
C ARG A 31 29.35 21.65 2.09
N GLY A 32 28.64 20.92 2.97
CA GLY A 32 27.29 20.41 2.74
C GLY A 32 27.17 19.52 1.51
N THR A 33 27.38 18.21 1.66
CA THR A 33 26.49 17.30 0.93
C THR A 33 25.07 17.71 1.33
N PRO A 34 24.18 18.07 0.40
CA PRO A 34 22.77 18.08 0.74
C PRO A 34 22.49 16.65 1.20
N THR A 35 22.25 16.45 2.49
CA THR A 35 21.34 15.39 2.90
C THR A 35 20.14 15.50 1.97
N PRO A 36 19.64 14.42 1.33
CA PRO A 36 18.44 14.49 0.52
C PRO A 36 17.42 15.31 1.29
N ASP A 37 17.14 16.47 0.77
CA ASP A 37 16.47 17.51 1.52
C ASP A 37 15.09 16.97 1.93
N GLU A 38 14.81 16.98 3.23
CA GLU A 38 13.44 16.83 3.74
C GLU A 38 12.56 18.02 3.32
N SER A 39 13.01 18.93 2.43
CA SER A 39 12.27 20.13 2.01
C SER A 39 10.86 19.87 1.53
N VAL A 40 10.58 18.71 0.93
CA VAL A 40 9.22 18.34 0.58
C VAL A 40 8.71 17.35 1.61
N SER A 41 7.81 17.84 2.46
CA SER A 41 7.13 17.02 3.45
C SER A 41 6.33 15.91 2.79
N ALA A 42 6.15 14.78 3.49
CA ALA A 42 5.30 13.69 2.99
C ALA A 42 3.90 14.19 2.63
N VAL A 43 3.37 15.14 3.39
CA VAL A 43 2.05 15.76 3.16
C VAL A 43 1.99 16.52 1.84
N GLU A 44 3.06 17.23 1.45
CA GLU A 44 3.12 17.91 0.16
C GLU A 44 3.16 16.93 -1.01
N ILE A 45 3.91 15.83 -0.87
CA ILE A 45 3.93 14.75 -1.87
C ILE A 45 2.54 14.12 -2.00
N GLU A 46 1.88 13.82 -0.87
CA GLU A 46 0.53 13.26 -0.84
C GLU A 46 -0.46 14.15 -1.59
N ARG A 47 -0.48 15.45 -1.29
CA ARG A 47 -1.36 16.41 -1.99
C ARG A 47 -1.04 16.48 -3.47
N ALA A 48 0.24 16.53 -3.85
CA ALA A 48 0.65 16.68 -5.23
C ALA A 48 0.29 15.46 -6.09
N VAL A 49 0.58 14.24 -5.60
CA VAL A 49 0.22 13.00 -6.30
C VAL A 49 -1.30 12.84 -6.35
N SER A 50 -2.00 13.10 -5.24
CA SER A 50 -3.46 13.01 -5.19
C SER A 50 -4.13 14.04 -6.10
N ALA A 51 -3.56 15.23 -6.28
CA ALA A 51 -4.07 16.22 -7.23
C ALA A 51 -3.94 15.75 -8.69
N VAL A 52 -2.92 14.95 -9.02
CA VAL A 52 -2.80 14.33 -10.34
C VAL A 52 -3.87 13.26 -10.54
N GLN A 53 -4.01 12.34 -9.58
CA GLN A 53 -4.99 11.24 -9.67
C GLN A 53 -6.44 11.77 -9.66
N ALA A 54 -6.75 12.75 -8.82
CA ALA A 54 -8.09 13.31 -8.69
C ALA A 54 -8.62 13.91 -10.00
N LYS A 55 -7.75 14.54 -10.81
CA LYS A 55 -8.15 15.10 -12.11
C LYS A 55 -8.74 14.05 -13.05
N GLU A 56 -8.27 12.80 -12.97
CA GLU A 56 -8.80 11.72 -13.79
C GLU A 56 -10.21 11.34 -13.34
N PHE A 57 -10.42 11.18 -12.03
CA PHE A 57 -11.76 10.92 -11.48
C PHE A 57 -12.73 12.08 -11.73
N GLU A 58 -12.27 13.33 -11.63
CA GLU A 58 -13.06 14.53 -11.92
C GLU A 58 -13.53 14.55 -13.38
N ARG A 59 -12.68 14.16 -14.34
CA ARG A 59 -13.07 13.98 -15.75
C ARG A 59 -14.14 12.91 -15.93
N GLN A 60 -14.16 11.90 -15.07
CA GLN A 60 -15.19 10.85 -15.01
C GLN A 60 -16.42 11.28 -14.20
N GLY A 61 -16.56 12.57 -13.89
CA GLY A 61 -17.72 13.13 -13.21
C GLY A 61 -17.77 12.79 -11.72
N ALA A 62 -16.61 12.63 -11.08
CA ALA A 62 -16.54 12.38 -9.65
C ALA A 62 -17.23 13.48 -8.85
N ARG A 63 -18.00 13.06 -7.84
CA ARG A 63 -18.70 13.94 -6.90
C ARG A 63 -18.58 13.37 -5.50
N LEU A 64 -18.59 14.24 -4.50
CA LEU A 64 -18.62 13.82 -3.10
C LEU A 64 -19.86 12.96 -2.87
N ILE A 65 -19.69 11.82 -2.18
CA ILE A 65 -20.82 11.02 -1.73
C ILE A 65 -21.52 11.82 -0.63
N GLY A 66 -22.66 12.41 -0.97
CA GLY A 66 -23.50 13.23 -0.13
C GLY A 66 -24.70 12.47 0.42
N ARG A 67 -25.61 13.22 1.05
CA ARG A 67 -26.89 12.71 1.57
C ARG A 67 -27.88 12.30 0.47
N ASP A 68 -27.67 12.80 -0.76
CA ASP A 68 -28.57 12.57 -1.89
C ASP A 68 -28.28 11.26 -2.63
N GLU A 69 -27.06 10.70 -2.50
CA GLU A 69 -26.88 9.29 -2.78
C GLU A 69 -27.57 8.49 -1.67
N ARG A 70 -28.45 7.58 -2.11
CA ARG A 70 -29.25 6.62 -1.34
C ARG A 70 -28.48 5.95 -0.17
N VAL A 71 -29.20 5.12 0.60
CA VAL A 71 -28.70 4.27 1.70
C VAL A 71 -27.27 3.72 1.48
N GLU A 72 -26.89 3.35 0.26
CA GLU A 72 -25.56 2.80 -0.03
C GLU A 72 -24.41 3.81 0.06
N GLY A 73 -24.62 5.07 -0.35
CA GLY A 73 -23.60 6.12 -0.24
C GLY A 73 -23.27 6.44 1.22
N PHE A 74 -24.31 6.52 2.05
CA PHE A 74 -24.15 6.65 3.50
C PHE A 74 -23.43 5.44 4.12
N ALA A 75 -23.73 4.23 3.65
CA ALA A 75 -23.06 3.02 4.11
C ALA A 75 -21.55 3.03 3.81
N VAL A 76 -21.15 3.47 2.60
CA VAL A 76 -19.74 3.59 2.21
C VAL A 76 -19.00 4.54 3.15
N GLN A 77 -19.48 5.77 3.33
CA GLN A 77 -18.81 6.72 4.22
C GLN A 77 -18.78 6.22 5.67
N SER A 78 -19.85 5.58 6.14
CA SER A 78 -19.90 5.00 7.49
C SER A 78 -18.86 3.90 7.71
N ILE A 79 -18.58 3.08 6.69
CA ILE A 79 -17.54 2.06 6.73
C ILE A 79 -16.15 2.70 6.75
N ILE A 80 -15.89 3.68 5.87
CA ILE A 80 -14.63 4.45 5.87
C ILE A 80 -14.38 5.10 7.23
N ASP A 81 -15.40 5.71 7.84
CA ASP A 81 -15.30 6.34 9.14
C ASP A 81 -14.96 5.31 10.25
N ARG A 82 -15.53 4.10 10.19
CA ARG A 82 -15.21 3.01 11.13
C ARG A 82 -13.77 2.50 10.95
N LEU A 83 -13.35 2.28 9.71
CA LEU A 83 -12.01 1.81 9.37
C LEU A 83 -10.95 2.84 9.75
N SER A 84 -11.11 4.09 9.32
CA SER A 84 -10.13 5.16 9.54
C SER A 84 -9.79 5.39 11.02
N ARG A 85 -10.78 5.30 11.91
CA ARG A 85 -10.60 5.45 13.37
C ARG A 85 -9.65 4.43 14.00
N VAL A 86 -9.45 3.27 13.37
CA VAL A 86 -8.59 2.18 13.89
C VAL A 86 -7.25 2.05 13.15
N THR A 87 -6.98 2.98 12.23
CA THR A 87 -5.70 3.11 11.54
C THR A 87 -4.70 3.94 12.35
N GLU A 88 -3.46 3.95 11.89
CA GLU A 88 -2.39 4.79 12.43
C GLU A 88 -2.50 6.26 12.01
N ARG A 89 -3.42 6.64 11.10
CA ARG A 89 -3.62 8.01 10.61
C ARG A 89 -5.09 8.47 10.66
N PRO A 90 -5.79 8.41 11.81
CA PRO A 90 -7.23 8.69 11.90
C PRO A 90 -7.60 10.15 11.52
N GLY A 91 -6.66 11.09 11.61
CA GLY A 91 -6.86 12.52 11.34
C GLY A 91 -6.74 12.97 9.88
N LEU A 92 -6.54 12.05 8.92
CA LEU A 92 -6.30 12.42 7.51
C LEU A 92 -7.52 13.05 6.80
N GLY A 93 -8.71 12.97 7.41
CA GLY A 93 -9.92 13.58 6.85
C GLY A 93 -10.54 12.77 5.71
N TYR A 94 -10.75 11.47 5.93
CA TYR A 94 -11.23 10.54 4.91
C TYR A 94 -12.61 10.90 4.33
N ARG A 95 -12.74 10.89 3.01
CA ARG A 95 -13.98 11.27 2.30
C ARG A 95 -14.22 10.38 1.09
N ALA A 96 -15.44 9.90 0.94
CA ALA A 96 -15.86 9.10 -0.20
C ALA A 96 -16.39 9.97 -1.36
N TYR A 97 -16.01 9.60 -2.58
CA TYR A 97 -16.44 10.20 -3.84
C TYR A 97 -16.98 9.10 -4.75
N LEU A 98 -18.03 9.41 -5.50
CA LEU A 98 -18.61 8.53 -6.51
C LEU A 98 -18.23 9.04 -7.89
N TYR A 99 -17.71 8.18 -8.75
CA TYR A 99 -17.40 8.51 -10.15
C TYR A 99 -18.11 7.55 -11.11
N LYS A 100 -18.28 7.99 -12.37
CA LYS A 100 -19.04 7.24 -13.37
C LYS A 100 -18.15 6.19 -14.01
N ASP A 101 -18.38 4.95 -13.62
CA ASP A 101 -17.84 3.76 -14.26
C ASP A 101 -18.79 2.59 -13.97
N LYS A 102 -19.06 1.76 -14.98
CA LYS A 102 -19.95 0.61 -14.88
C LYS A 102 -19.26 -0.60 -14.25
N ASP A 103 -17.94 -0.65 -14.29
CA ASP A 103 -17.16 -1.77 -13.77
C ASP A 103 -16.92 -1.53 -12.26
N PRO A 104 -17.14 -2.54 -11.39
CA PRO A 104 -16.92 -2.39 -9.95
C PRO A 104 -15.46 -2.05 -9.64
N ASN A 105 -15.22 -0.90 -8.98
CA ASN A 105 -13.88 -0.44 -8.63
C ASN A 105 -13.92 0.51 -7.41
N ALA A 106 -12.81 0.57 -6.68
CA ALA A 106 -12.54 1.47 -5.56
C ALA A 106 -11.06 1.87 -5.56
N ALA A 107 -10.74 3.10 -5.21
CA ALA A 107 -9.35 3.57 -5.09
C ALA A 107 -9.23 4.63 -3.99
N ALA A 108 -8.22 4.54 -3.13
CA ALA A 108 -7.88 5.63 -2.21
C ALA A 108 -6.66 6.43 -2.69
N LEU A 109 -6.79 7.75 -2.63
CA LEU A 109 -5.69 8.68 -2.87
C LEU A 109 -4.90 8.89 -1.59
N ALA A 110 -3.64 9.30 -1.76
CA ALA A 110 -2.69 9.49 -0.65
C ALA A 110 -3.12 10.58 0.36
N ASP A 111 -4.05 11.47 -0.01
CA ASP A 111 -4.58 12.54 0.84
C ASP A 111 -5.91 12.19 1.54
N GLY A 112 -6.34 10.92 1.52
CA GLY A 112 -7.51 10.44 2.24
C GLY A 112 -8.83 10.50 1.47
N ARG A 113 -8.83 10.99 0.23
CA ARG A 113 -9.99 10.87 -0.67
C ARG A 113 -10.10 9.44 -1.19
N THR A 114 -11.28 8.85 -1.13
CA THR A 114 -11.56 7.52 -1.65
C THR A 114 -12.63 7.61 -2.74
N TYR A 115 -12.33 7.08 -3.91
CA TYR A 115 -13.23 7.07 -5.07
C TYR A 115 -13.83 5.69 -5.24
N LEU A 116 -15.14 5.64 -5.50
CA LEU A 116 -15.92 4.43 -5.72
C LEU A 116 -16.64 4.55 -7.05
N SER A 117 -16.69 3.48 -7.85
CA SER A 117 -17.45 3.51 -9.11
C SER A 117 -18.95 3.33 -8.88
N THR A 118 -19.77 3.84 -9.80
CA THR A 118 -21.20 3.51 -9.85
C THR A 118 -21.46 2.00 -9.97
N GLY A 119 -20.61 1.28 -10.72
CA GLY A 119 -20.67 -0.18 -10.86
C GLY A 119 -20.47 -0.92 -9.54
N MET A 120 -19.60 -0.40 -8.66
CA MET A 120 -19.42 -0.98 -7.33
C MET A 120 -20.69 -0.83 -6.48
N LEU A 121 -21.37 0.31 -6.55
CA LEU A 121 -22.65 0.48 -5.85
C LEU A 121 -23.72 -0.49 -6.36
N ASP A 122 -23.80 -0.67 -7.68
CA ASP A 122 -24.78 -1.59 -8.28
C ASP A 122 -24.46 -3.06 -7.97
N TYR A 123 -23.17 -3.41 -7.92
CA TYR A 123 -22.72 -4.73 -7.46
C TYR A 123 -23.14 -4.99 -6.01
N LEU A 124 -22.90 -4.04 -5.10
CA LEU A 124 -23.30 -4.15 -3.69
C LEU A 124 -24.83 -4.29 -3.55
N ARG A 125 -25.61 -3.55 -4.34
CA ARG A 125 -27.07 -3.67 -4.38
C ARG A 125 -27.53 -5.05 -4.79
N SER A 126 -26.96 -5.59 -5.87
CA SER A 126 -27.34 -6.88 -6.42
C SER A 126 -27.18 -8.05 -5.43
N ARG A 127 -26.25 -7.91 -4.47
CA ARG A 127 -25.95 -8.93 -3.44
C ARG A 127 -26.55 -8.63 -2.06
N GLY A 128 -27.41 -7.62 -1.95
CA GLY A 128 -28.11 -7.28 -0.71
C GLY A 128 -27.27 -6.50 0.32
N SER A 129 -26.28 -5.72 -0.12
CA SER A 129 -25.33 -4.94 0.70
C SER A 129 -24.60 -5.78 1.75
N LYS A 130 -23.30 -6.00 1.54
CA LYS A 130 -22.45 -6.76 2.46
C LYS A 130 -21.35 -5.85 3.02
N PRO A 131 -21.57 -5.23 4.21
CA PRO A 131 -20.63 -4.28 4.79
C PRO A 131 -19.24 -4.86 5.00
N ASP A 132 -19.12 -6.16 5.30
CA ASP A 132 -17.85 -6.84 5.52
C ASP A 132 -17.01 -6.96 4.24
N GLU A 133 -17.67 -7.27 3.11
CA GLU A 133 -17.01 -7.33 1.80
C GLU A 133 -16.52 -5.95 1.38
N LEU A 134 -17.35 -4.91 1.54
CA LEU A 134 -16.96 -3.54 1.23
C LEU A 134 -15.87 -3.05 2.19
N ALA A 135 -15.94 -3.41 3.47
CA ALA A 135 -14.90 -3.05 4.45
C ALA A 135 -13.56 -3.71 4.15
N PHE A 136 -13.55 -4.92 3.59
CA PHE A 136 -12.34 -5.58 3.12
C PHE A 136 -11.66 -4.76 2.01
N VAL A 137 -12.43 -4.36 0.98
CA VAL A 137 -11.90 -3.55 -0.14
C VAL A 137 -11.44 -2.17 0.35
N LEU A 138 -12.29 -1.45 1.10
CA LEU A 138 -11.95 -0.12 1.59
C LEU A 138 -10.80 -0.17 2.60
N GLY A 139 -10.69 -1.22 3.41
CA GLY A 139 -9.58 -1.43 4.33
C GLY A 139 -8.25 -1.54 3.60
N HIS A 140 -8.22 -2.29 2.49
CA HIS A 140 -7.07 -2.40 1.60
C HIS A 140 -6.67 -1.04 1.01
N GLU A 141 -7.64 -0.31 0.45
CA GLU A 141 -7.40 1.02 -0.13
C GLU A 141 -6.86 2.02 0.91
N LEU A 142 -7.47 2.05 2.10
CA LEU A 142 -6.98 2.88 3.21
C LEU A 142 -5.58 2.47 3.65
N ALA A 143 -5.22 1.18 3.56
CA ALA A 143 -3.89 0.72 3.91
C ALA A 143 -2.80 1.28 2.99
N HIS A 144 -3.02 1.38 1.69
CA HIS A 144 -2.07 2.05 0.78
C HIS A 144 -1.81 3.51 1.20
N THR A 145 -2.88 4.20 1.60
CA THR A 145 -2.85 5.59 2.06
C THR A 145 -2.11 5.71 3.40
N VAL A 146 -2.41 4.83 4.35
CA VAL A 146 -1.81 4.83 5.70
C VAL A 146 -0.33 4.46 5.64
N ALA A 147 0.04 3.45 4.85
CA ALA A 147 1.41 3.00 4.64
C ALA A 147 2.23 3.93 3.72
N GLN A 148 1.61 4.98 3.17
CA GLN A 148 2.23 6.00 2.34
C GLN A 148 2.97 5.42 1.12
N HIS A 149 2.39 4.39 0.47
CA HIS A 149 3.04 3.67 -0.63
C HIS A 149 3.46 4.58 -1.79
N LEU A 150 2.62 5.56 -2.18
CA LEU A 150 2.95 6.52 -3.24
C LEU A 150 4.04 7.51 -2.82
N VAL A 151 4.09 7.91 -1.54
CA VAL A 151 5.17 8.79 -1.02
C VAL A 151 6.51 8.06 -1.02
N LYS A 152 6.52 6.82 -0.52
CA LYS A 152 7.71 5.94 -0.55
C LYS A 152 8.23 5.79 -1.98
N ARG A 153 7.34 5.57 -2.95
CA ARG A 153 7.70 5.46 -4.37
C ARG A 153 8.25 6.78 -4.95
N TYR A 154 7.59 7.91 -4.69
CA TYR A 154 8.08 9.21 -5.14
C TYR A 154 9.50 9.49 -4.63
N ARG A 155 9.76 9.21 -3.34
CA ARG A 155 11.09 9.36 -2.73
C ARG A 155 12.13 8.44 -3.35
N ALA A 156 11.78 7.18 -3.65
CA ALA A 156 12.67 6.25 -4.33
C ALA A 156 13.06 6.76 -5.73
N LEU A 157 12.10 7.24 -6.52
CA LEU A 157 12.36 7.83 -7.84
C LEU A 157 13.21 9.10 -7.75
N GLN A 158 12.97 9.94 -6.75
CA GLN A 158 13.75 11.14 -6.51
C GLN A 158 15.21 10.79 -6.19
N GLN A 159 15.44 9.82 -5.29
CA GLN A 159 16.78 9.34 -4.95
C GLN A 159 17.50 8.72 -6.15
N GLN A 160 16.79 7.94 -6.97
CA GLN A 160 17.34 7.36 -8.18
C GLN A 160 17.79 8.46 -9.16
N GLN A 161 16.99 9.50 -9.37
CA GLN A 161 17.36 10.61 -10.26
C GLN A 161 18.53 11.43 -9.72
N LEU A 162 18.58 11.68 -8.40
CA LEU A 162 19.72 12.33 -7.77
C LEU A 162 21.01 11.51 -7.97
N LEU A 163 20.94 10.20 -7.79
CA LEU A 163 22.08 9.31 -8.04
C LEU A 163 22.53 9.39 -9.51
N MET A 164 21.60 9.35 -10.46
CA MET A 164 21.93 9.47 -11.89
C MET A 164 22.53 10.83 -12.24
N ALA A 165 22.05 11.92 -11.63
CA ALA A 165 22.62 13.25 -11.82
C ALA A 165 24.06 13.34 -11.28
N VAL A 166 24.33 12.76 -10.11
CA VAL A 166 25.69 12.68 -9.53
C VAL A 166 26.62 11.87 -10.43
N LEU A 167 26.17 10.71 -10.92
CA LEU A 167 26.95 9.88 -11.84
C LEU A 167 27.26 10.60 -13.16
N ALA A 168 26.28 11.31 -13.73
CA ALA A 168 26.45 12.08 -14.97
C ALA A 168 27.42 13.26 -14.79
N ALA A 169 27.36 13.95 -13.64
CA ALA A 169 28.30 15.02 -13.30
C ALA A 169 29.73 14.47 -13.13
N GLY A 170 29.89 13.34 -12.44
CA GLY A 170 31.19 12.68 -12.27
C GLY A 170 31.80 12.21 -13.59
N ALA A 171 31.00 11.60 -14.48
CA ALA A 171 31.46 11.21 -15.81
C ALA A 171 31.92 12.40 -16.66
N SER A 172 31.27 13.56 -16.51
CA SER A 172 31.60 14.76 -17.27
C SER A 172 32.82 15.51 -16.72
N ALA A 173 33.07 15.40 -15.41
CA ALA A 173 34.32 15.83 -14.79
C ALA A 173 35.51 14.99 -15.31
N ALA A 174 35.31 13.68 -15.50
CA ALA A 174 36.33 12.79 -16.05
C ALA A 174 36.68 13.10 -17.52
N THR A 175 35.72 13.58 -18.33
CA THR A 175 35.95 13.97 -19.73
C THR A 175 36.39 15.42 -19.93
N ARG A 176 36.62 16.18 -18.84
CA ARG A 176 36.93 17.63 -18.84
C ARG A 176 35.92 18.50 -19.61
N ASN A 177 34.70 18.01 -19.80
CA ASN A 177 33.64 18.72 -20.50
C ASN A 177 32.55 19.13 -19.51
N ALA A 178 32.92 20.02 -18.57
CA ALA A 178 32.09 20.40 -17.43
C ALA A 178 30.76 21.07 -17.83
N SER A 179 30.73 21.80 -18.96
CA SER A 179 29.51 22.44 -19.48
C SER A 179 28.49 21.41 -19.98
N ALA A 180 28.94 20.35 -20.66
CA ALA A 180 28.08 19.24 -21.08
C ALA A 180 27.53 18.47 -19.87
N GLY A 181 28.35 18.27 -18.83
CA GLY A 181 27.91 17.65 -17.58
C GLY A 181 26.87 18.44 -16.80
N ALA A 182 27.06 19.75 -16.68
CA ALA A 182 26.10 20.63 -16.01
C ALA A 182 24.76 20.71 -16.77
N GLN A 183 24.80 20.75 -18.10
CA GLN A 183 23.58 20.72 -18.92
C GLN A 183 22.86 19.37 -18.84
N GLN A 184 23.60 18.25 -18.85
CA GLN A 184 23.01 16.92 -18.72
C GLN A 184 22.47 16.68 -17.31
N ALA A 185 23.19 17.09 -16.27
CA ALA A 185 22.70 17.09 -14.89
C ALA A 185 21.48 18.00 -14.72
N GLY A 186 21.42 19.17 -15.38
CA GLY A 186 20.26 20.06 -15.39
C GLY A 186 19.05 19.48 -16.15
N ARG A 187 19.28 18.67 -17.19
CA ARG A 187 18.21 17.91 -17.88
C ARG A 187 17.73 16.70 -17.07
N LEU A 188 18.63 16.07 -16.31
CA LEU A 188 18.34 14.99 -15.36
C LEU A 188 17.74 15.52 -14.05
N ALA A 189 17.96 16.80 -13.74
CA ALA A 189 17.33 17.51 -12.63
C ALA A 189 15.84 17.75 -12.96
N LEU A 190 15.08 16.66 -12.80
CA LEU A 190 13.72 16.59 -12.28
C LEU A 190 12.69 17.50 -12.95
N ASN A 191 12.02 16.97 -13.98
CA ASN A 191 10.63 17.38 -14.23
C ASN A 191 9.75 16.75 -13.13
N ALA A 192 9.64 17.44 -11.98
CA ALA A 192 8.84 16.98 -10.84
C ALA A 192 7.39 16.65 -11.24
N ALA A 193 6.83 17.36 -12.23
CA ALA A 193 5.51 17.06 -12.76
C ALA A 193 5.48 15.70 -13.50
N ALA A 194 6.50 15.37 -14.28
CA ALA A 194 6.60 14.05 -14.92
C ALA A 194 6.72 12.92 -13.90
N MET A 195 7.46 13.13 -12.81
CA MET A 195 7.53 12.14 -11.72
C MET A 195 6.19 11.96 -11.00
N LEU A 196 5.49 13.06 -10.71
CA LEU A 196 4.16 12.98 -10.09
C LEU A 196 3.19 12.20 -10.99
N GLN A 197 3.25 12.42 -12.30
CA GLN A 197 2.47 11.65 -13.28
C GLN A 197 2.86 10.17 -13.29
N ASP A 198 4.16 9.86 -13.27
CA ASP A 198 4.63 8.48 -13.23
C ASP A 198 4.17 7.75 -11.96
N VAL A 199 4.35 8.38 -10.79
CA VAL A 199 3.88 7.84 -9.51
C VAL A 199 2.36 7.65 -9.49
N ALA A 200 1.61 8.66 -9.92
CA ALA A 200 0.15 8.63 -9.92
C ALA A 200 -0.46 7.49 -10.75
N ASN A 201 0.21 7.10 -11.84
CA ASN A 201 -0.26 6.08 -12.78
C ASN A 201 0.37 4.70 -12.57
N SER A 202 1.29 4.59 -11.60
CA SER A 202 2.03 3.35 -11.34
C SER A 202 1.25 2.39 -10.42
N GLY A 203 1.20 1.11 -10.79
CA GLY A 203 0.63 0.08 -9.92
C GLY A 203 1.54 -0.34 -8.78
N TYR A 204 1.00 -0.88 -7.70
CA TYR A 204 1.77 -1.25 -6.51
C TYR A 204 2.59 -2.52 -6.73
N SER A 205 3.76 -2.59 -6.08
CA SER A 205 4.56 -3.82 -6.07
C SER A 205 3.88 -4.92 -5.25
N GLN A 206 4.26 -6.18 -5.46
CA GLN A 206 3.73 -7.31 -4.68
C GLN A 206 3.88 -7.11 -3.16
N ASP A 207 5.04 -6.63 -2.68
CA ASP A 207 5.26 -6.38 -1.26
C ASP A 207 4.32 -5.31 -0.70
N GLN A 208 4.04 -4.27 -1.48
CA GLN A 208 3.08 -3.21 -1.13
C GLN A 208 1.64 -3.73 -1.07
N GLU A 209 1.26 -4.63 -2.00
CA GLU A 209 -0.06 -5.27 -1.97
C GLU A 209 -0.20 -6.20 -0.76
N LEU A 210 0.85 -6.97 -0.40
CA LEU A 210 0.84 -7.82 0.79
C LEU A 210 0.81 -7.00 2.10
N GLU A 211 1.56 -5.90 2.16
CA GLU A 211 1.49 -4.95 3.29
C GLU A 211 0.07 -4.37 3.39
N ALA A 212 -0.52 -3.94 2.27
CA ALA A 212 -1.88 -3.41 2.25
C ALA A 212 -2.94 -4.45 2.62
N ASP A 213 -2.82 -5.69 2.16
CA ASP A 213 -3.69 -6.81 2.54
C ASP A 213 -3.65 -7.05 4.05
N GLN A 214 -2.46 -7.13 4.64
CA GLN A 214 -2.28 -7.36 6.07
C GLN A 214 -2.90 -6.24 6.91
N LEU A 215 -2.59 -4.99 6.54
CA LEU A 215 -3.08 -3.79 7.21
C LEU A 215 -4.61 -3.65 7.05
N GLY A 216 -5.13 -3.85 5.85
CA GLY A 216 -6.56 -3.76 5.54
C GLY A 216 -7.38 -4.77 6.32
N VAL A 217 -6.91 -6.03 6.39
CA VAL A 217 -7.52 -7.07 7.22
C VAL A 217 -7.47 -6.69 8.70
N ARG A 218 -6.34 -6.19 9.19
CA ARG A 218 -6.21 -5.70 10.58
C ARG A 218 -7.20 -4.57 10.88
N TYR A 219 -7.40 -3.64 9.95
CA TYR A 219 -8.36 -2.55 10.13
C TYR A 219 -9.80 -3.06 10.10
N ALA A 220 -10.15 -3.97 9.19
CA ALA A 220 -11.47 -4.58 9.12
C ALA A 220 -11.83 -5.26 10.44
N VAL A 221 -10.92 -6.10 10.96
CA VAL A 221 -11.05 -6.76 12.28
C VAL A 221 -11.26 -5.73 13.40
N ARG A 222 -10.36 -4.75 13.51
CA ARG A 222 -10.41 -3.74 14.60
C ARG A 222 -11.68 -2.89 14.53
N ALA A 223 -12.21 -2.66 13.33
CA ALA A 223 -13.45 -1.94 13.10
C ALA A 223 -14.70 -2.82 13.30
N GLY A 224 -14.54 -4.12 13.60
CA GLY A 224 -15.62 -5.07 13.87
C GLY A 224 -16.27 -5.65 12.62
N PHE A 225 -15.54 -5.74 11.50
CA PHE A 225 -15.95 -6.43 10.29
C PHE A 225 -15.29 -7.80 10.19
N ASP A 226 -15.91 -8.72 9.45
CA ASP A 226 -15.38 -10.05 9.19
C ASP A 226 -14.61 -10.08 7.84
N PRO A 227 -13.27 -10.01 7.84
CA PRO A 227 -12.48 -9.99 6.61
C PRO A 227 -12.61 -11.27 5.79
N LYS A 228 -13.04 -12.40 6.38
CA LYS A 228 -13.21 -13.66 5.64
C LYS A 228 -14.33 -13.56 4.62
N LEU A 229 -15.38 -12.79 4.93
CA LEU A 229 -16.49 -12.57 4.01
C LEU A 229 -16.04 -11.78 2.78
N GLY A 230 -15.01 -10.95 2.92
CA GLY A 230 -14.42 -10.16 1.83
C GLY A 230 -13.41 -10.90 0.94
N LEU A 231 -12.90 -12.07 1.34
CA LEU A 231 -11.89 -12.80 0.56
C LEU A 231 -12.34 -13.13 -0.87
N ASN A 232 -13.64 -13.38 -1.06
CA ASN A 232 -14.19 -13.65 -2.40
C ASN A 232 -14.17 -12.42 -3.31
N MET A 233 -14.07 -11.21 -2.76
CA MET A 233 -13.92 -9.98 -3.55
C MET A 233 -12.65 -10.00 -4.40
N LEU A 234 -11.57 -10.62 -3.93
CA LEU A 234 -10.34 -10.75 -4.72
C LEU A 234 -10.58 -11.54 -6.01
N ASN A 235 -11.35 -12.64 -5.93
CA ASN A 235 -11.71 -13.43 -7.10
C ASN A 235 -12.70 -12.68 -7.99
N ASP A 236 -13.66 -11.98 -7.39
CA ASP A 236 -14.68 -11.22 -8.13
C ASP A 236 -14.04 -10.06 -8.91
N PHE A 237 -13.10 -9.31 -8.32
CA PHE A 237 -12.34 -8.28 -9.03
C PHE A 237 -11.47 -8.85 -10.16
N ALA A 238 -10.80 -9.98 -9.94
CA ALA A 238 -10.04 -10.63 -11.00
C ALA A 238 -10.91 -11.00 -12.23
N ARG A 239 -12.22 -11.23 -12.01
CA ARG A 239 -13.19 -11.50 -13.08
C ARG A 239 -13.75 -10.23 -13.70
N PHE A 240 -14.01 -9.20 -12.92
CA PHE A 240 -14.57 -7.93 -13.40
C PHE A 240 -13.57 -7.13 -14.21
N ASP A 241 -12.31 -7.17 -13.81
CA ASP A 241 -11.27 -6.30 -14.34
C ASP A 241 -10.23 -7.13 -15.10
N GLN A 242 -10.63 -7.86 -16.15
CA GLN A 242 -9.81 -8.80 -16.96
C GLN A 242 -8.54 -8.17 -17.58
N GLY A 243 -7.56 -7.77 -16.76
CA GLY A 243 -6.45 -6.91 -17.13
C GLY A 243 -6.81 -5.41 -17.23
N GLY A 244 -7.91 -4.99 -16.61
CA GLY A 244 -8.41 -3.62 -16.66
C GLY A 244 -7.69 -2.66 -15.70
N PRO A 245 -8.21 -1.43 -15.52
CA PRO A 245 -7.56 -0.40 -14.71
C PRO A 245 -7.24 -0.82 -13.26
N PHE A 246 -8.07 -1.66 -12.63
CA PHE A 246 -7.87 -2.07 -11.24
C PHE A 246 -6.71 -3.05 -11.08
N LEU A 247 -6.62 -4.11 -11.90
CA LEU A 247 -5.53 -5.10 -11.89
C LEU A 247 -4.22 -4.51 -12.40
N ARG A 248 -4.26 -3.42 -13.18
CA ARG A 248 -3.07 -2.65 -13.53
C ARG A 248 -2.47 -1.95 -12.30
N THR A 249 -3.30 -1.50 -11.36
CA THR A 249 -2.82 -0.85 -10.12
C THR A 249 -2.66 -1.82 -8.95
N HIS A 250 -3.49 -2.86 -8.88
CA HIS A 250 -3.54 -3.90 -7.85
C HIS A 250 -3.49 -5.30 -8.48
N PRO A 251 -2.30 -5.78 -8.89
CA PRO A 251 -2.18 -7.10 -9.49
C PRO A 251 -2.70 -8.20 -8.55
N TYR A 252 -3.68 -8.98 -9.01
CA TYR A 252 -4.09 -10.18 -8.31
C TYR A 252 -3.03 -11.27 -8.46
N THR A 253 -2.69 -11.93 -7.35
CA THR A 253 -1.90 -13.16 -7.36
C THR A 253 -2.52 -14.15 -6.38
N GLU A 254 -2.46 -15.45 -6.70
CA GLU A 254 -2.92 -16.50 -5.76
C GLU A 254 -2.21 -16.40 -4.40
N THR A 255 -0.97 -15.88 -4.41
CA THR A 255 -0.16 -15.60 -3.21
C THR A 255 -0.84 -14.65 -2.23
N ARG A 256 -1.56 -13.62 -2.69
CA ARG A 256 -2.23 -12.65 -1.81
C ARG A 256 -3.34 -13.28 -0.98
N ARG A 257 -4.20 -14.08 -1.62
CA ARG A 257 -5.27 -14.79 -0.91
C ARG A 257 -4.70 -15.74 0.13
N ALA A 258 -3.74 -16.59 -0.26
CA ALA A 258 -3.10 -17.52 0.65
C ALA A 258 -2.41 -16.81 1.82
N TYR A 259 -1.81 -15.64 1.56
CA TYR A 259 -1.19 -14.80 2.58
C TYR A 259 -2.22 -14.26 3.58
N ILE A 260 -3.35 -13.74 3.12
CA ILE A 260 -4.43 -13.27 4.02
C ILE A 260 -4.99 -14.43 4.85
N GLU A 261 -5.27 -15.57 4.21
CA GLU A 261 -5.80 -16.75 4.90
C GLU A 261 -4.83 -17.21 6.01
N ARG A 262 -3.53 -17.25 5.71
CA ARG A 262 -2.49 -17.53 6.71
C ARG A 262 -2.44 -16.48 7.82
N TYR A 263 -2.47 -15.19 7.47
CA TYR A 263 -2.45 -14.11 8.45
C TYR A 263 -3.64 -14.19 9.42
N LEU A 264 -4.84 -14.51 8.91
CA LEU A 264 -6.03 -14.68 9.74
C LEU A 264 -5.89 -15.85 10.73
N VAL A 265 -5.27 -16.95 10.32
CA VAL A 265 -4.96 -18.09 11.21
C VAL A 265 -3.96 -17.68 12.27
N GLU A 266 -2.82 -17.11 11.88
CA GLU A 266 -1.72 -16.76 12.79
C GLU A 266 -2.10 -15.67 13.79
N SER A 267 -2.95 -14.72 13.40
CA SER A 267 -3.41 -13.63 14.26
C SER A 267 -4.56 -14.02 15.19
N GLY A 268 -4.99 -15.28 15.18
CA GLY A 268 -6.15 -15.74 15.95
C GLY A 268 -7.47 -15.10 15.50
N GLN A 269 -7.50 -14.52 14.30
CA GLN A 269 -8.66 -13.89 13.66
C GLN A 269 -9.48 -14.91 12.87
N THR A 270 -9.14 -16.20 12.97
CA THR A 270 -10.06 -17.26 12.60
C THR A 270 -11.09 -17.41 13.69
N ASP A 271 -12.22 -16.72 13.52
CA ASP A 271 -13.42 -17.14 14.23
C ASP A 271 -13.70 -18.61 13.92
N THR A 272 -13.86 -19.40 14.98
CA THR A 272 -14.52 -20.69 14.84
C THR A 272 -15.94 -20.43 14.30
N GLU A 273 -16.58 -21.41 13.66
CA GLU A 273 -18.00 -21.25 13.24
C GLU A 273 -18.88 -20.79 14.41
N ARG A 274 -18.52 -21.20 15.63
CA ARG A 274 -19.11 -20.75 16.89
C ARG A 274 -18.95 -19.25 17.11
N ASP A 275 -17.74 -18.68 16.96
CA ASP A 275 -17.50 -17.26 17.22
C ASP A 275 -18.19 -16.38 16.17
N ALA A 276 -18.21 -16.81 14.91
CA ALA A 276 -19.00 -16.16 13.85
C ALA A 276 -20.50 -16.19 14.15
N ARG A 277 -21.02 -17.34 14.62
CA ARG A 277 -22.41 -17.48 15.04
C ARG A 277 -22.74 -16.61 16.25
N LEU A 278 -21.83 -16.50 17.22
CA LEU A 278 -21.98 -15.63 18.40
C LEU A 278 -22.05 -14.15 18.00
N ARG A 279 -21.19 -13.68 17.09
CA ARG A 279 -21.27 -12.30 16.58
C ARG A 279 -22.61 -12.03 15.89
N GLN A 280 -23.03 -12.90 14.98
CA GLN A 280 -24.30 -12.76 14.26
C GLN A 280 -25.48 -12.69 15.24
N LEU A 281 -25.53 -13.59 16.23
CA LEU A 281 -26.59 -13.62 17.23
C LEU A 281 -26.61 -12.34 18.07
N ARG A 282 -25.45 -11.87 18.54
CA ARG A 282 -25.33 -10.61 19.30
C ARG A 282 -25.76 -9.40 18.48
N GLN A 283 -25.36 -9.32 17.21
CA GLN A 283 -25.79 -8.23 16.32
C GLN A 283 -27.29 -8.28 16.03
N THR A 284 -27.87 -9.47 15.85
CA THR A 284 -29.31 -9.64 15.67
C THR A 284 -30.08 -9.28 16.94
N GLN A 285 -29.50 -9.56 18.11
CA GLN A 285 -30.11 -9.27 19.41
C GLN A 285 -30.27 -7.76 19.67
N THR A 286 -29.40 -6.91 19.12
CA THR A 286 -29.53 -5.44 19.25
C THR A 286 -30.74 -4.88 18.52
N LEU A 287 -31.36 -5.65 17.61
CA LEU A 287 -32.56 -5.26 16.88
C LEU A 287 -33.84 -5.42 17.70
N TYR A 288 -33.79 -6.08 18.86
CA TYR A 288 -34.97 -6.36 19.68
C TYR A 288 -34.90 -5.66 21.05
N PRO A 289 -36.02 -5.14 21.57
CA PRO A 289 -36.07 -4.58 22.92
C PRO A 289 -35.59 -5.60 23.96
N LYS A 290 -34.72 -5.15 24.86
CA LYS A 290 -34.18 -5.99 25.94
C LYS A 290 -35.33 -6.55 26.78
N GLY A 291 -35.33 -7.87 27.00
CA GLY A 291 -36.37 -8.57 27.74
C GLY A 291 -37.57 -9.05 26.90
N SER A 292 -37.68 -8.67 25.63
CA SER A 292 -38.69 -9.26 24.72
C SER A 292 -38.48 -10.76 24.50
N VAL A 293 -39.52 -11.49 24.09
CA VAL A 293 -39.43 -12.94 23.80
C VAL A 293 -38.35 -13.24 22.76
N SER A 294 -38.27 -12.45 21.68
CA SER A 294 -37.23 -12.59 20.65
C SER A 294 -35.82 -12.33 21.21
N TRP A 295 -35.67 -11.32 22.07
CA TRP A 295 -34.39 -11.03 22.73
C TRP A 295 -33.95 -12.17 23.65
N GLN A 296 -34.88 -12.72 24.44
CA GLN A 296 -34.62 -13.86 25.34
C GLN A 296 -34.30 -15.14 24.56
N ASN A 297 -34.94 -15.36 23.41
CA ASN A 297 -34.64 -16.49 22.52
C ASN A 297 -33.24 -16.41 21.92
N LEU A 298 -32.80 -15.22 21.52
CA LEU A 298 -31.44 -14.99 21.04
C LEU A 298 -30.43 -15.13 22.18
N GLN A 299 -30.75 -14.63 23.37
CA GLN A 299 -29.89 -14.80 24.55
C GLN A 299 -29.66 -16.27 24.89
N ARG A 300 -30.71 -17.10 24.85
CA ARG A 300 -30.57 -18.54 25.09
C ARG A 300 -29.68 -19.24 24.08
N GLN A 301 -29.72 -18.83 22.81
CA GLN A 301 -28.82 -19.37 21.78
C GLN A 301 -27.37 -18.94 21.99
N ILE A 302 -27.15 -17.68 22.42
CA ILE A 302 -25.83 -17.16 22.80
C ILE A 302 -25.28 -17.96 23.99
N ASP A 303 -26.06 -18.09 25.06
CA ASP A 303 -25.66 -18.81 26.29
C ASP A 303 -25.36 -20.29 26.00
N ALA A 304 -26.13 -20.93 25.09
CA ALA A 304 -25.91 -22.32 24.70
C ALA A 304 -24.60 -22.51 23.94
N LEU A 305 -24.29 -21.60 23.01
CA LEU A 305 -23.02 -21.62 22.25
C LEU A 305 -21.82 -21.26 23.12
N GLU A 306 -21.99 -20.41 24.13
CA GLU A 306 -20.94 -20.08 25.09
C GLU A 306 -20.65 -21.26 26.04
N LYS A 307 -21.67 -22.06 26.38
CA LYS A 307 -21.53 -23.27 27.22
C LYS A 307 -21.01 -24.50 26.49
N SER A 308 -21.12 -24.56 25.16
CA SER A 308 -20.80 -25.75 24.38
C SER A 308 -19.30 -25.93 24.05
N SER A 309 -18.37 -25.37 24.82
CA SER A 309 -16.93 -25.57 24.58
C SER A 309 -16.44 -26.93 25.11
N PRO A 310 -15.51 -27.61 24.41
CA PRO A 310 -14.67 -28.67 24.98
C PRO A 310 -13.69 -28.11 26.02
#